data_AF-A0AAU9KMZ6-F1
#
_entry.id   AF-A0AAU9KMZ6-F1
#
_cell.length_a   1.000
_cell.length_b   1.000
_cell.length_c   1.000
_cell.angle_alpha   90.00
_cell.angle_beta   90.00
_cell.angle_gamma   90.00
#
_symmetry.space_group_name_H-M   'P 1'
#
loop_
_entity.id
_entity.type
_entity.pdbx_description
1 polymer ?
#
loop_
_entity_poly.entity_id
_entity_poly.type
_entity_poly.pdbx_seq_one_letter_code
_entity_poly.pdbx_strand_id
1 'polypeptide(L)'
;MVHIHTAPPFLMVKTMVQVIFIVMNKTVKRADSTIHGALFSVLMVMYVGFIFRYKPYNYPRLCLWQALSLIGVVWLSVISTISSNVEGNAYVYFPVVCVGWIIIALVGIYVQRRKYPSLLYRKNLDTTHLFKFAFTFGKHSKNALAKIVPDRRTSVDLMPKDFSYAKEVD
;
A
#
# COMPACT_ATOMS: atom_id res chain seq x y z
N MET A 1 16.89 0.81 7.74
CA MET A 1 15.45 1.16 7.78
C MET A 1 14.79 0.61 6.52
N VAL A 2 13.73 -0.18 6.65
CA VAL A 2 12.97 -0.70 5.49
C VAL A 2 11.99 0.39 5.04
N HIS A 3 12.25 1.05 3.90
CA HIS A 3 11.29 1.98 3.29
C HIS A 3 10.14 1.20 2.65
N ILE A 4 9.06 0.99 3.39
CA ILE A 4 7.82 0.38 2.89
C ILE A 4 6.99 1.47 2.22
N HIS A 5 7.10 1.58 0.89
CA HIS A 5 6.19 2.43 0.11
C HIS A 5 4.86 1.71 -0.10
N THR A 6 3.78 2.38 0.31
CA THR A 6 2.40 1.93 0.06
C THR A 6 1.75 2.94 -0.89
N ALA A 7 1.07 2.46 -1.93
CA ALA A 7 0.39 3.34 -2.87
C ALA A 7 -0.75 4.12 -2.16
N PRO A 8 -0.80 5.47 -2.24
CA PRO A 8 -1.90 6.27 -1.68
C PRO A 8 -3.31 5.81 -2.07
N PRO A 9 -3.63 5.43 -3.33
CA PRO A 9 -4.96 4.97 -3.69
C PRO A 9 -5.39 3.68 -2.97
N PHE A 10 -4.45 2.79 -2.65
CA PHE A 10 -4.77 1.57 -1.88
C PHE A 10 -5.26 1.92 -0.47
N LEU A 11 -4.64 2.91 0.17
CA LEU A 11 -5.04 3.36 1.49
C LEU A 11 -6.46 3.96 1.48
N MET A 12 -6.81 4.71 0.44
CA MET A 12 -8.18 5.23 0.26
C MET A 12 -9.20 4.11 0.06
N VAL A 13 -8.91 3.11 -0.79
CA VAL A 13 -9.83 1.97 -0.97
C VAL A 13 -10.02 1.21 0.33
N LYS A 14 -8.94 0.99 1.09
CA LYS A 14 -8.99 0.30 2.39
C LYS A 14 -9.89 1.04 3.38
N THR A 15 -9.77 2.36 3.50
CA THR A 15 -10.61 3.14 4.42
C THR A 15 -12.07 3.14 3.99
N MET A 16 -12.35 3.23 2.68
CA MET A 16 -13.72 3.14 2.17
C MET A 16 -14.37 1.79 2.49
N VAL A 17 -13.65 0.68 2.25
CA VAL A 17 -14.14 -0.67 2.60
C VAL A 17 -14.38 -0.79 4.11
N GLN A 18 -13.49 -0.23 4.94
CA GLN A 18 -13.65 -0.22 6.40
C GLN A 18 -14.91 0.54 6.83
N VAL A 19 -15.20 1.71 6.24
CA VAL A 19 -16.42 2.47 6.52
C VAL A 19 -17.66 1.67 6.14
N ILE A 20 -17.66 1.02 4.98
CA ILE A 20 -18.77 0.16 4.53
C ILE A 20 -19.03 -0.96 5.55
N PHE A 21 -17.98 -1.62 6.05
CA PHE A 21 -18.13 -2.66 7.06
C PHE A 21 -18.71 -2.14 8.38
N ILE A 22 -18.31 -0.95 8.83
CA ILE A 22 -18.85 -0.33 10.04
C ILE A 22 -20.35 -0.05 9.88
N VAL A 23 -20.76 0.52 8.74
CA VAL A 23 -22.17 0.81 8.45
C VAL A 23 -22.97 -0.49 8.42
N MET A 24 -22.50 -1.49 7.67
CA MET A 24 -23.16 -2.79 7.53
C MET A 24 -23.32 -3.53 8.86
N ASN A 25 -22.33 -3.44 9.76
CA ASN A 25 -22.40 -4.02 11.10
C ASN A 25 -23.42 -3.30 12.00
N LYS A 26 -23.71 -2.00 11.76
CA LYS A 26 -24.74 -1.28 12.51
C LYS A 26 -26.15 -1.46 11.93
N THR A 27 -26.28 -1.54 10.61
CA THR A 27 -27.57 -1.58 9.93
C THR A 27 -28.05 -3.01 9.71
N VAL A 28 -27.33 -3.78 8.90
CA VAL A 28 -27.77 -5.11 8.42
C VAL A 28 -27.79 -6.13 9.55
N LYS A 29 -26.78 -6.11 10.43
CA LYS A 29 -26.71 -7.05 11.56
C LYS A 29 -27.91 -6.94 12.51
N ARG A 30 -28.53 -5.76 12.63
CA ARG A 30 -29.73 -5.58 13.44
C ARG A 30 -30.98 -6.17 12.80
N ALA A 31 -31.03 -6.20 11.46
CA ALA A 31 -32.16 -6.76 10.72
C ALA A 31 -32.07 -8.28 10.67
N ASP A 32 -30.94 -8.82 10.20
CA ASP A 32 -30.74 -10.26 10.05
C ASP A 32 -29.23 -10.61 10.13
N SER A 33 -28.89 -11.49 11.06
CA SER A 33 -27.49 -11.90 11.30
C SER A 33 -26.95 -12.82 10.20
N THR A 34 -27.80 -13.64 9.60
CA THR A 34 -27.42 -14.58 8.54
C THR A 34 -27.13 -13.82 7.25
N ILE A 35 -28.00 -12.88 6.86
CA ILE A 35 -27.80 -12.03 5.68
C ILE A 35 -26.54 -11.17 5.85
N HIS A 36 -26.31 -10.65 7.06
CA HIS A 36 -25.09 -9.88 7.36
C HIS A 36 -23.81 -10.71 7.14
N GLY A 37 -23.77 -11.95 7.64
CA GLY A 37 -22.62 -12.85 7.48
C GLY A 37 -22.33 -13.21 6.02
N ALA A 38 -23.39 -13.47 5.23
CA ALA A 38 -23.27 -13.74 3.80
C ALA A 38 -22.72 -12.54 3.02
N LEU A 39 -23.30 -11.35 3.22
CA LEU A 39 -22.84 -10.12 2.56
C LEU A 39 -21.39 -9.76 2.94
N PHE A 40 -21.04 -9.91 4.21
CA PHE A 40 -19.67 -9.70 4.68
C PHE A 40 -18.68 -10.62 3.98
N SER A 41 -19.02 -11.90 3.87
CA SER A 41 -18.16 -12.91 3.24
C SER A 41 -17.93 -12.58 1.76
N VAL A 42 -18.98 -12.23 1.02
CA VAL A 42 -18.90 -11.85 -0.40
C VAL A 42 -18.02 -10.60 -0.59
N LEU A 43 -18.24 -9.56 0.23
CA LEU A 43 -17.45 -8.32 0.14
C LEU A 43 -15.97 -8.57 0.48
N MET A 44 -15.69 -9.39 1.48
CA MET A 44 -14.31 -9.77 1.80
C MET A 44 -13.63 -10.57 0.68
N VAL A 45 -14.33 -11.50 0.04
CA VAL A 45 -13.79 -12.23 -1.12
C VAL A 45 -13.46 -11.27 -2.27
N MET A 46 -14.35 -10.31 -2.58
CA MET A 46 -14.09 -9.28 -3.58
C MET A 46 -12.86 -8.43 -3.22
N TYR A 47 -12.72 -8.03 -1.94
CA TYR A 47 -11.59 -7.24 -1.47
C TYR A 47 -10.27 -8.01 -1.54
N VAL A 48 -10.28 -9.30 -1.19
CA VAL A 48 -9.12 -10.20 -1.35
C VAL A 48 -8.71 -10.29 -2.82
N GLY A 49 -9.67 -10.49 -3.73
CA GLY A 49 -9.43 -10.53 -5.17
C GLY A 49 -8.81 -9.23 -5.70
N PHE A 50 -9.30 -8.09 -5.23
CA PHE A 50 -8.74 -6.78 -5.56
C PHE A 50 -7.27 -6.66 -5.12
N ILE A 51 -6.93 -7.08 -3.91
CA ILE A 51 -5.55 -7.03 -3.40
C ILE A 51 -4.60 -7.92 -4.21
N PHE A 52 -5.03 -9.13 -4.56
CA PHE A 52 -4.24 -10.02 -5.41
C PHE A 52 -3.95 -9.41 -6.79
N ARG A 53 -4.90 -8.65 -7.36
CA ARG A 53 -4.75 -8.02 -8.67
C ARG A 53 -3.92 -6.73 -8.63
N TYR A 54 -4.10 -5.92 -7.60
CA TYR A 54 -3.47 -4.59 -7.49
C TYR A 54 -2.03 -4.64 -6.96
N LYS A 55 -1.70 -5.62 -6.10
CA LYS A 55 -0.37 -5.76 -5.45
C LYS A 55 0.10 -4.44 -4.81
N PRO A 56 -0.54 -4.00 -3.71
CA PRO A 56 -0.38 -2.64 -3.17
C PRO A 56 1.00 -2.32 -2.57
N TYR A 57 1.83 -3.33 -2.30
CA TYR A 57 3.16 -3.15 -1.71
C TYR A 57 4.27 -3.54 -2.68
N ASN A 58 5.35 -2.77 -2.62
CA ASN A 58 6.59 -3.08 -3.35
C ASN A 58 7.26 -4.38 -2.85
N TYR A 59 6.98 -4.79 -1.60
CA TYR A 59 7.51 -6.02 -1.03
C TYR A 59 6.54 -7.19 -1.24
N PRO A 60 6.86 -8.15 -2.12
CA PRO A 60 5.91 -9.20 -2.47
C PRO A 60 5.62 -10.17 -1.32
N ARG A 61 6.55 -10.31 -0.36
CA ARG A 61 6.31 -11.04 0.89
C ARG A 61 5.21 -10.42 1.73
N LEU A 62 5.19 -9.09 1.84
CA LEU A 62 4.19 -8.37 2.61
C LEU A 62 2.81 -8.51 1.95
N CYS A 63 2.76 -8.39 0.62
CA CYS A 63 1.53 -8.68 -0.15
C CYS A 63 1.01 -10.10 0.12
N LEU A 64 1.89 -11.11 0.15
CA LEU A 64 1.49 -12.49 0.43
C LEU A 64 0.92 -12.66 1.84
N TRP A 65 1.61 -12.14 2.86
CA TRP A 65 1.13 -12.25 4.24
C TRP A 65 -0.17 -11.49 4.48
N GLN A 66 -0.34 -10.34 3.83
CA GLN A 66 -1.60 -9.61 3.88
C GLN A 66 -2.73 -10.35 3.17
N ALA A 67 -2.45 -10.96 2.02
CA ALA A 67 -3.45 -11.74 1.32
C ALA A 67 -3.86 -12.97 2.15
N LEU A 68 -2.89 -13.65 2.78
CA LEU A 68 -3.16 -14.78 3.68
C LEU A 68 -3.96 -14.38 4.91
N SER A 69 -3.65 -13.25 5.55
CA SER A 69 -4.41 -12.79 6.70
C SER A 69 -5.86 -12.48 6.32
N LEU A 70 -6.09 -11.88 5.15
CA LEU A 70 -7.44 -11.64 4.65
C LEU A 70 -8.17 -12.93 4.24
N ILE A 71 -7.48 -13.92 3.66
CA ILE A 71 -8.04 -15.26 3.45
C ILE A 71 -8.45 -15.89 4.79
N GLY A 72 -7.66 -15.70 5.84
CA GLY A 72 -8.03 -16.11 7.20
C GLY A 72 -9.30 -15.43 7.70
N VAL A 73 -9.51 -14.15 7.39
CA VAL A 73 -10.77 -13.46 7.72
C VAL A 73 -11.95 -14.00 6.92
N VAL A 74 -11.78 -14.30 5.63
CA VAL A 74 -12.81 -14.94 4.81
C VAL A 74 -13.17 -16.31 5.38
N TRP A 75 -12.17 -17.11 5.76
CA TRP A 75 -12.39 -18.41 6.41
C TRP A 75 -13.22 -18.26 7.69
N LEU A 76 -12.84 -17.33 8.57
CA LEU A 76 -13.58 -17.05 9.79
C LEU A 76 -15.01 -16.58 9.52
N SER A 77 -15.24 -15.75 8.50
CA SER A 77 -16.59 -15.26 8.21
C SER A 77 -17.50 -16.35 7.66
N VAL A 78 -16.95 -17.26 6.83
CA VAL A 78 -17.67 -18.42 6.34
C VAL A 78 -18.06 -19.35 7.48
N ILE A 79 -17.12 -19.69 8.36
CA ILE A 79 -17.42 -20.54 9.53
C ILE A 79 -18.43 -19.87 10.47
N SER A 80 -18.30 -18.57 10.71
CA SER A 80 -19.26 -17.80 11.50
C SER A 80 -20.67 -17.87 10.92
N THR A 81 -20.78 -17.71 9.59
CA THR A 81 -22.06 -17.78 8.88
C THR A 81 -22.66 -19.19 8.90
N ILE A 82 -21.84 -20.24 8.79
CA ILE A 82 -22.31 -21.61 8.93
C ILE A 82 -22.80 -21.87 10.35
N SER A 83 -22.02 -21.44 11.36
CA SER A 83 -22.37 -21.64 12.77
C SER A 83 -23.65 -20.94 13.20
N SER A 84 -24.02 -19.84 12.53
CA SER A 84 -25.27 -19.13 12.80
C SER A 84 -26.50 -19.78 12.15
N ASN A 85 -26.31 -20.64 11.14
CA ASN A 85 -27.40 -21.30 10.41
C ASN A 85 -27.63 -22.75 10.82
N VAL A 86 -26.63 -23.41 11.39
CA VAL A 86 -26.72 -24.80 11.82
C VAL A 86 -26.81 -24.85 13.34
N GLU A 87 -27.96 -25.29 13.85
CA GLU A 87 -28.13 -25.61 15.26
C GLU A 87 -27.18 -26.74 15.64
N GLY A 88 -26.11 -26.40 16.36
CA GLY A 88 -25.05 -27.33 16.71
C GLY A 88 -24.27 -26.84 17.91
N ASN A 89 -23.58 -27.76 18.57
CA ASN A 89 -22.78 -27.44 19.74
C ASN A 89 -21.61 -26.53 19.36
N ALA A 90 -21.51 -25.35 19.99
CA ALA A 90 -20.49 -24.35 19.67
C ALA A 90 -19.05 -24.91 19.73
N TYR A 91 -18.83 -25.92 20.56
CA TYR A 91 -17.55 -26.62 20.72
C TYR A 91 -17.05 -27.30 19.45
N VAL A 92 -17.93 -27.69 18.53
CA VAL A 92 -17.54 -28.37 17.28
C VAL A 92 -16.84 -27.42 16.30
N TYR A 93 -17.18 -26.12 16.33
CA TYR A 93 -16.62 -25.14 15.41
C TYR A 93 -15.21 -24.68 15.79
N PHE A 94 -14.84 -24.75 17.07
CA PHE A 94 -13.51 -24.37 17.55
C PHE A 94 -12.37 -25.17 16.88
N PRO A 95 -12.37 -26.52 16.87
CA PRO A 95 -11.33 -27.29 16.20
C PRO A 95 -11.29 -27.02 14.69
N VAL A 96 -12.45 -26.81 14.05
CA VAL A 96 -12.52 -26.47 12.62
C VAL A 96 -11.81 -25.15 12.31
N VAL A 97 -12.00 -24.14 13.17
CA VAL A 97 -11.28 -22.86 13.05
C VAL A 97 -9.78 -23.07 13.21
N CYS A 98 -9.34 -23.80 14.24
CA CYS A 98 -7.92 -24.08 14.47
C CYS A 98 -7.26 -24.81 13.30
N VAL A 99 -7.91 -25.86 12.77
CA VAL A 99 -7.41 -26.62 11.63
C VAL A 99 -7.27 -25.73 10.39
N GLY A 100 -8.29 -24.90 10.11
CA GLY A 100 -8.23 -23.96 8.98
C GLY A 100 -7.07 -22.97 9.08
N TRP A 101 -6.81 -22.41 10.28
CA TRP A 101 -5.67 -21.52 10.50
C TRP A 101 -4.32 -22.21 10.32
N ILE A 102 -4.18 -23.45 10.81
CA ILE A 102 -2.97 -24.25 10.61
C ILE A 102 -2.72 -24.47 9.12
N ILE A 103 -3.75 -24.84 8.36
CA ILE A 103 -3.63 -25.05 6.90
C ILE A 103 -3.21 -23.75 6.21
N ILE A 104 -3.86 -22.62 6.51
CA ILE A 104 -3.52 -21.31 5.90
C ILE A 104 -2.07 -20.92 6.22
N ALA A 105 -1.63 -21.11 7.46
CA ALA A 105 -0.27 -20.82 7.89
C ALA A 105 0.76 -21.72 7.17
N LEU A 106 0.50 -23.04 7.09
CA LEU A 106 1.37 -23.99 6.40
C LEU A 106 1.49 -23.67 4.91
N VAL A 107 0.36 -23.39 4.24
CA VAL A 107 0.34 -22.96 2.83
C VAL A 107 1.13 -21.66 2.66
N GLY A 108 0.96 -20.70 3.57
CA GLY A 108 1.68 -19.44 3.54
C GLY A 108 3.19 -19.61 3.64
N ILE A 109 3.66 -20.42 4.59
CA ILE A 109 5.08 -20.74 4.76
C ILE A 109 5.62 -21.48 3.53
N TYR A 110 4.87 -22.45 3.02
CA TYR A 110 5.26 -23.21 1.83
C TYR A 110 5.42 -22.32 0.60
N VAL A 111 4.44 -21.46 0.31
CA VAL A 111 4.50 -20.52 -0.82
C VAL A 111 5.61 -19.48 -0.63
N GLN A 112 5.79 -18.97 0.59
CA GLN A 112 6.88 -18.04 0.90
C GLN A 112 8.24 -18.66 0.59
N ARG A 113 8.50 -19.90 1.03
CA ARG A 113 9.77 -20.58 0.79
C ARG A 113 10.07 -20.76 -0.69
N ARG A 114 9.05 -21.06 -1.50
CA ARG A 114 9.22 -21.35 -2.94
C ARG A 114 9.29 -20.10 -3.82
N LYS A 115 8.43 -19.11 -3.59
CA LYS A 115 8.27 -17.95 -4.51
C LYS A 115 8.98 -16.68 -4.05
N TYR A 116 9.25 -16.53 -2.75
CA TYR A 116 9.71 -15.24 -2.20
C TYR A 116 10.88 -15.43 -1.23
N PRO A 117 12.10 -15.73 -1.71
CA PRO A 117 13.31 -15.77 -0.87
C PRO A 117 13.63 -14.40 -0.25
N SER A 118 14.39 -14.35 0.86
CA SER A 118 14.51 -13.12 1.65
C SER A 118 15.46 -12.13 1.00
N LEU A 119 14.89 -11.11 0.37
CA LEU A 119 15.66 -10.02 -0.22
C LEU A 119 16.34 -9.14 0.85
N LEU A 120 15.87 -9.18 2.11
CA LEU A 120 16.50 -8.47 3.23
C LEU A 120 17.94 -8.93 3.53
N TYR A 121 18.34 -10.12 3.07
CA TYR A 121 19.67 -10.69 3.29
C TYR A 121 20.58 -10.61 2.05
N ARG A 122 20.20 -9.88 0.99
CA ARG A 122 21.17 -9.52 -0.06
C ARG A 122 22.03 -8.36 0.43
N LYS A 123 23.07 -8.72 1.19
CA LYS A 123 24.20 -7.89 1.66
C LYS A 123 25.08 -7.42 0.49
N ASN A 124 24.52 -6.78 -0.53
CA ASN A 124 25.24 -6.17 -1.65
C ASN A 124 24.38 -5.09 -2.36
N LEU A 125 23.71 -4.22 -1.58
CA LEU A 125 23.40 -2.90 -2.12
C LEU A 125 24.71 -2.14 -2.10
N ASP A 126 25.31 -2.00 -3.28
CA ASP A 126 26.54 -1.27 -3.52
C ASP A 126 26.35 0.20 -3.11
N THR A 127 26.53 0.47 -1.82
CA THR A 127 26.41 1.80 -1.20
C THR A 127 27.34 2.80 -1.88
N THR A 128 28.39 2.33 -2.54
CA THR A 128 29.35 3.11 -3.33
C THR A 128 28.68 3.87 -4.48
N HIS A 129 27.62 3.34 -5.10
CA HIS A 129 26.85 4.06 -6.12
C HIS A 129 25.95 5.16 -5.54
N LEU A 130 25.34 4.93 -4.38
CA LEU A 130 24.56 5.95 -3.66
C LEU A 130 25.46 7.08 -3.12
N PHE A 131 26.65 6.73 -2.63
CA PHE A 131 27.68 7.70 -2.24
C PHE A 131 28.21 8.48 -3.45
N LYS A 132 28.52 7.82 -4.58
CA LYS A 132 28.89 8.53 -5.82
C LYS A 132 27.78 9.48 -6.25
N PHE A 133 26.52 9.07 -6.25
CA PHE A 133 25.42 9.95 -6.63
C PHE A 133 25.31 11.15 -5.67
N ALA A 134 25.32 10.94 -4.35
CA ALA A 134 25.23 12.01 -3.36
C ALA A 134 26.41 13.02 -3.44
N PHE A 135 27.63 12.54 -3.69
CA PHE A 135 28.82 13.39 -3.75
C PHE A 135 29.12 13.98 -5.14
N THR A 136 28.64 13.37 -6.23
CA THR A 136 28.78 13.93 -7.59
C THR A 136 27.88 15.16 -7.79
N PHE A 137 26.67 15.19 -7.20
CA PHE A 137 25.82 16.39 -7.22
C PHE A 137 26.41 17.56 -6.41
N GLY A 138 27.20 17.29 -5.38
CA GLY A 138 27.91 18.32 -4.61
C GLY A 138 29.03 19.01 -5.40
N LYS A 139 29.60 18.34 -6.43
CA LYS A 139 30.73 18.88 -7.22
C LYS A 139 30.30 19.60 -8.50
N HIS A 140 29.15 19.26 -9.08
CA HIS A 140 28.67 19.91 -10.31
C HIS A 140 27.91 21.23 -10.09
N SER A 141 27.41 21.52 -8.88
CA SER A 141 26.69 22.77 -8.59
C SER A 141 27.59 24.02 -8.62
N LYS A 142 28.88 23.89 -8.25
CA LYS A 142 29.80 25.04 -8.23
C LYS A 142 30.19 25.53 -9.64
N ASN A 143 30.24 24.63 -10.63
CA ASN A 143 30.58 25.00 -12.00
C ASN A 143 29.37 25.49 -12.80
N ALA A 144 28.15 25.13 -12.40
CA ALA A 144 26.92 25.65 -13.00
C ALA A 144 26.60 27.07 -12.52
N LEU A 145 26.86 27.40 -11.25
CA LEU A 145 26.68 28.75 -10.71
C LEU A 145 27.76 29.74 -11.19
N ALA A 146 28.98 29.28 -11.47
CA ALA A 146 30.04 30.13 -12.03
C ALA A 146 29.80 30.52 -13.50
N LYS A 147 28.90 29.84 -14.22
CA LYS A 147 28.58 30.13 -15.62
C LYS A 147 27.35 31.03 -15.80
N ILE A 148 26.60 31.31 -14.73
CA ILE A 148 25.34 32.08 -14.75
C ILE A 148 25.49 33.47 -14.09
N VAL A 149 26.65 33.79 -13.50
CA VAL A 149 26.94 35.16 -13.03
C VAL A 149 27.76 35.88 -14.10
N PRO A 150 27.14 36.64 -15.03
CA PRO A 150 27.89 37.61 -15.80
C PRO A 150 28.45 38.66 -14.84
N ASP A 151 29.73 38.95 -15.01
CA ASP A 151 30.45 40.01 -14.34
C ASP A 151 29.66 41.33 -14.41
N ARG A 152 29.27 41.85 -13.25
CA ARG A 152 28.48 43.07 -13.09
C ARG A 152 29.38 44.31 -13.28
N ARG A 153 30.17 44.36 -14.36
CA ARG A 153 31.05 45.50 -14.67
C ARG A 153 31.08 45.95 -16.14
N THR A 154 30.35 45.32 -17.07
CA THR A 154 30.48 45.67 -18.51
C THR A 154 29.17 45.88 -19.28
N SER A 155 28.04 46.15 -18.64
CA SER A 155 26.78 46.46 -19.37
C SER A 155 26.20 47.84 -19.04
N VAL A 156 27.05 48.87 -19.05
CA VAL A 156 26.59 50.28 -19.05
C VAL A 156 26.24 50.78 -20.46
N ASP A 157 26.62 50.07 -21.54
CA ASP A 157 26.60 50.65 -22.90
C ASP A 157 25.75 49.92 -23.94
N LEU A 158 24.61 49.33 -23.59
CA LEU A 158 23.64 48.88 -24.61
C LEU A 158 22.18 49.03 -24.13
N MET A 159 21.71 50.28 -24.02
CA MET A 159 20.27 50.57 -24.13
C MET A 159 19.96 50.93 -25.60
N PRO A 160 19.10 50.16 -26.29
CA PRO A 160 18.26 50.73 -27.33
C PRO A 160 17.23 51.62 -26.66
N LYS A 161 17.24 52.89 -27.06
CA LYS A 161 16.10 53.79 -26.93
C LYS A 161 14.89 53.15 -27.61
N ASP A 162 13.71 53.50 -27.11
CA ASP A 162 12.39 53.11 -27.61
C ASP A 162 11.86 51.81 -26.99
N PHE A 163 11.10 51.95 -25.91
CA PHE A 163 9.65 51.75 -26.01
C PHE A 163 8.98 52.40 -24.81
N SER A 164 8.29 53.49 -25.13
CA SER A 164 7.47 54.31 -24.25
C SER A 164 6.04 53.74 -24.19
N TYR A 165 5.31 54.05 -23.11
CA TYR A 165 3.88 53.80 -22.83
C TYR A 165 3.53 52.35 -22.43
N ALA A 166 2.72 52.06 -21.40
CA ALA A 166 1.81 52.85 -20.56
C ALA A 166 1.74 52.16 -19.17
N LYS A 167 1.95 52.89 -18.08
CA LYS A 167 0.95 53.62 -17.27
C LYS A 167 0.06 52.67 -16.44
N GLU A 168 0.35 52.69 -15.14
CA GLU A 168 -0.57 52.36 -14.04
C GLU A 168 -1.94 53.02 -14.26
N VAL A 169 -3.00 52.41 -13.71
CA VAL A 169 -3.91 53.02 -12.72
C VAL A 169 -5.19 52.14 -12.61
N ASP A 170 -5.61 51.99 -11.35
CA ASP A 170 -6.79 51.34 -10.75
C ASP A 170 -6.77 49.83 -10.47
#